data_AF-A0A0D8J5B1-F1
#
_entry.id   AF-A0A0D8J5B1-F1
#
_cell.length_a   1.000
_cell.length_b   1.000
_cell.length_c   1.000
_cell.angle_alpha   90.00
_cell.angle_beta   90.00
_cell.angle_gamma   90.00
#
_symmetry.space_group_name_H-M   'P 1'
#
loop_
_entity.id
_entity.type
_entity.pdbx_description
1 polymer ?
#
loop_
_entity_poly.entity_id
_entity_poly.type
_entity_poly.pdbx_seq_one_letter_code
_entity_poly.pdbx_strand_id
1 'polypeptide(L)'
;MVMVFISVMTFAQDASELMTQANAAVESKDFEKAIKLFESVLAVPDHGQNVENINAVLGQLRPAVAKSKASDAVDSKEYDKAIELYKAAIADYPSEGIEEQAGKIFYNEGIKSYKSEDFVAAANCFAISQNDFNYDKAEKYKSASLKKAAEALVAEGKSSVEGVAVSEANKAELVENIAKVYFSQGYDKYQEGAATIKSATESVNSGSITTLDDEYKNAVAAGKKSFEQAIPFLKKALELDPNNANAKKVLAACEQSL
;
A
#
# COMPACT_ATOMS: atom_id res chain seq x y z
N MET A 1 52.47 -1.96 -51.37
CA MET A 1 51.08 -2.01 -50.88
C MET A 1 50.88 -3.38 -50.27
N VAL A 2 51.10 -3.51 -48.95
CA VAL A 2 50.93 -4.77 -48.22
C VAL A 2 49.50 -4.79 -47.71
N MET A 3 48.68 -5.67 -48.26
CA MET A 3 47.31 -5.88 -47.82
C MET A 3 47.35 -6.84 -46.63
N VAL A 4 47.26 -6.30 -45.41
CA VAL A 4 47.11 -7.10 -44.18
C VAL A 4 45.64 -7.47 -44.08
N PHE A 5 45.32 -8.73 -44.42
CA PHE A 5 44.04 -9.33 -44.05
C PHE A 5 44.06 -9.63 -42.56
N ILE A 6 43.44 -8.76 -41.76
CA ILE A 6 43.09 -9.08 -40.38
C ILE A 6 41.93 -10.06 -40.46
N SER A 7 42.23 -11.37 -40.44
CA SER A 7 41.24 -12.39 -40.16
C SER A 7 40.78 -12.25 -38.71
N VAL A 8 39.70 -11.49 -38.49
CA VAL A 8 38.93 -11.58 -37.26
C VAL A 8 38.15 -12.90 -37.32
N MET A 9 38.81 -14.00 -36.98
CA MET A 9 38.09 -15.21 -36.60
C MET A 9 37.53 -14.96 -35.20
N THR A 10 36.31 -14.44 -35.11
CA THR A 10 35.47 -14.73 -33.94
C THR A 10 35.21 -16.23 -33.98
N PHE A 11 35.87 -16.98 -33.09
CA PHE A 11 35.56 -18.39 -32.87
C PHE A 11 34.08 -18.48 -32.49
N ALA A 12 33.23 -18.92 -33.41
CA ALA A 12 31.89 -19.37 -33.06
C ALA A 12 32.09 -20.55 -32.12
N GLN A 13 31.76 -20.37 -30.84
CA GLN A 13 31.84 -21.44 -29.85
C GLN A 13 30.91 -22.57 -30.30
N ASP A 14 31.40 -23.81 -30.22
CA ASP A 14 30.64 -24.95 -30.70
C ASP A 14 29.34 -25.12 -29.89
N ALA A 15 28.24 -25.44 -30.59
CA ALA A 15 26.93 -25.57 -29.96
C ALA A 15 26.90 -26.66 -28.88
N SER A 16 27.70 -27.73 -29.02
CA SER A 16 27.78 -28.76 -27.99
C SER A 16 28.49 -28.24 -26.74
N GLU A 17 29.53 -27.42 -26.88
CA GLU A 17 30.22 -26.79 -25.76
C GLU A 17 29.30 -25.80 -25.03
N LEU A 18 28.57 -24.97 -25.78
CA LEU A 18 27.56 -24.07 -25.22
C LEU A 18 26.46 -24.83 -24.47
N MET A 19 26.01 -25.98 -25.01
CA MET A 19 25.01 -26.84 -24.36
C MET A 19 25.55 -27.43 -23.05
N THR A 20 26.80 -27.89 -23.01
CA THR A 20 27.46 -28.37 -21.78
C THR A 20 27.53 -27.26 -20.74
N GLN A 21 27.90 -26.04 -21.14
CA GLN A 21 27.94 -24.90 -20.22
C GLN A 21 26.54 -24.49 -19.74
N ALA A 22 25.54 -24.53 -20.61
CA ALA A 22 24.16 -24.22 -20.26
C ALA A 22 23.65 -25.19 -19.18
N ASN A 23 23.87 -26.50 -19.37
CA ASN A 23 23.51 -27.53 -18.40
C ASN A 23 24.26 -27.35 -17.06
N ALA A 24 25.57 -27.07 -17.11
CA ALA A 24 26.35 -26.78 -15.90
C ALA A 24 25.81 -25.54 -15.15
N ALA A 25 25.35 -24.51 -15.88
CA ALA A 25 24.72 -23.33 -15.29
C ALA A 25 23.36 -23.66 -14.64
N VAL A 26 22.57 -24.57 -15.22
CA VAL A 26 21.33 -25.09 -14.58
C VAL A 26 21.67 -25.82 -13.28
N GLU A 27 22.68 -26.71 -13.30
CA GLU A 27 23.13 -27.46 -12.12
C GLU A 27 23.63 -26.52 -11.01
N SER A 28 24.37 -25.47 -11.37
CA SER A 28 24.82 -24.44 -10.44
C SER A 28 23.74 -23.43 -10.05
N LYS A 29 22.50 -23.58 -10.56
CA LYS A 29 21.36 -22.68 -10.36
C LYS A 29 21.58 -21.24 -10.85
N ASP A 30 22.55 -21.03 -11.74
CA ASP A 30 22.75 -19.75 -12.43
C ASP A 30 21.81 -19.70 -13.64
N PHE A 31 20.52 -19.54 -13.36
CA PHE A 31 19.46 -19.66 -14.37
C PHE A 31 19.51 -18.52 -15.40
N GLU A 32 19.99 -17.33 -15.03
CA GLU A 32 20.20 -16.24 -15.97
C GLU A 32 21.27 -16.57 -16.99
N LYS A 33 22.40 -17.12 -16.52
CA LYS A 33 23.47 -17.59 -17.40
C LYS A 33 23.01 -18.77 -18.24
N ALA A 34 22.27 -19.70 -17.66
CA ALA A 34 21.70 -20.85 -18.38
C ALA A 34 20.81 -20.40 -19.55
N ILE A 35 19.89 -19.44 -19.32
CA ILE A 35 19.03 -18.88 -20.37
C ILE A 35 19.87 -18.31 -21.51
N LYS A 36 20.85 -17.45 -21.21
CA LYS A 36 21.72 -16.84 -22.23
C LYS A 36 22.48 -17.89 -23.04
N LEU A 37 22.98 -18.94 -22.40
CA LEU A 37 23.71 -20.01 -23.07
C LEU A 37 22.80 -20.86 -23.95
N PHE A 38 21.59 -21.22 -23.50
CA PHE A 38 20.61 -21.91 -24.32
C PHE A 38 20.16 -21.08 -25.54
N GLU A 39 19.95 -19.77 -25.37
CA GLU A 39 19.65 -18.86 -26.49
C GLU A 39 20.82 -18.78 -27.48
N SER A 40 22.05 -18.80 -26.98
CA SER A 40 23.26 -18.85 -27.81
C SER A 40 23.35 -20.16 -28.61
N VAL A 41 22.96 -21.30 -28.03
CA VAL A 41 22.87 -22.59 -28.75
C VAL A 41 21.87 -22.48 -29.90
N LEU A 42 20.67 -21.93 -29.66
CA LEU A 42 19.63 -21.77 -30.67
C LEU A 42 20.00 -20.79 -31.79
N ALA A 43 20.91 -19.86 -31.53
CA ALA A 43 21.41 -18.91 -32.51
C ALA A 43 22.44 -19.52 -33.49
N VAL A 44 23.01 -20.70 -33.18
CA VAL A 44 23.94 -21.40 -34.08
C VAL A 44 23.14 -22.12 -35.18
N PRO A 45 23.36 -21.82 -36.48
CA PRO A 45 22.67 -22.53 -37.56
C PRO A 45 23.01 -24.02 -37.58
N ASP A 46 22.02 -24.88 -37.88
CA ASP A 46 22.18 -26.34 -38.00
C ASP A 46 22.91 -27.00 -36.81
N HIS A 47 22.73 -26.45 -35.61
CA HIS A 47 23.46 -26.81 -34.39
C HIS A 47 23.32 -28.27 -33.92
N GLY A 48 22.42 -29.06 -34.53
CA GLY A 48 22.23 -30.48 -34.25
C GLY A 48 21.70 -30.82 -32.85
N GLN A 49 21.40 -29.82 -32.02
CA GLN A 49 20.81 -30.00 -30.68
C GLN A 49 19.29 -30.05 -30.79
N ASN A 50 18.65 -30.72 -29.82
CA ASN A 50 17.20 -30.82 -29.79
C ASN A 50 16.56 -29.46 -29.38
N VAL A 51 16.11 -28.71 -30.40
CA VAL A 51 15.45 -27.40 -30.25
C VAL A 51 14.23 -27.47 -29.35
N GLU A 52 13.41 -28.52 -29.46
CA GLU A 52 12.21 -28.70 -28.65
C GLU A 52 12.57 -28.82 -27.16
N ASN A 53 13.57 -29.63 -26.83
CA ASN A 53 14.06 -29.77 -25.46
C ASN A 53 14.63 -28.45 -24.92
N ILE A 54 15.42 -27.72 -25.72
CA ILE A 54 15.98 -26.43 -25.29
C ILE A 54 14.85 -25.43 -25.02
N ASN A 55 13.87 -25.33 -25.91
CA ASN A 55 12.71 -24.46 -25.72
C ASN A 55 11.86 -24.87 -24.52
N ALA A 56 11.70 -26.16 -24.25
CA ALA A 56 11.01 -26.65 -23.06
C ALA A 56 11.72 -26.22 -21.76
N VAL A 57 13.06 -26.33 -21.72
CA VAL A 57 13.86 -25.86 -20.57
C VAL A 57 13.75 -24.34 -20.42
N LEU A 58 13.90 -23.58 -21.51
CA LEU A 58 13.74 -22.13 -21.51
C LEU A 58 12.35 -21.69 -21.04
N GLY A 59 11.30 -22.42 -21.43
CA GLY A 59 9.92 -22.19 -20.99
C GLY A 59 9.73 -22.36 -19.48
N GLN A 60 10.59 -23.13 -18.81
CA GLN A 60 10.60 -23.25 -17.34
C GLN A 60 11.49 -22.19 -16.67
N LEU A 61 12.68 -21.95 -17.22
CA LEU A 61 13.68 -21.06 -16.60
C LEU A 61 13.30 -19.58 -16.69
N ARG A 62 12.81 -19.13 -17.85
CA ARG A 62 12.51 -17.71 -18.07
C ARG A 62 11.46 -17.15 -17.10
N PRO A 63 10.28 -17.77 -16.92
CA PRO A 63 9.31 -17.27 -15.93
C PRO A 63 9.87 -17.36 -14.49
N ALA A 64 10.67 -18.37 -14.17
CA ALA A 64 11.28 -18.50 -12.84
C ALA A 64 12.27 -17.35 -12.53
N VAL A 65 13.13 -17.01 -13.49
CA VAL A 65 14.07 -15.88 -13.37
C VAL A 65 13.33 -14.55 -13.30
N ALA A 66 12.34 -14.34 -14.18
CA ALA A 66 11.55 -13.10 -14.18
C ALA A 66 10.85 -12.88 -12.82
N LYS A 67 10.27 -13.95 -12.26
CA LYS A 67 9.69 -13.94 -10.90
C LYS A 67 10.72 -13.62 -9.82
N SER A 68 11.90 -14.23 -9.88
CA SER A 68 12.97 -13.97 -8.90
C SER A 68 13.36 -12.49 -8.89
N LYS A 69 13.63 -11.92 -10.07
CA LYS A 69 13.99 -10.49 -10.20
C LYS A 69 12.91 -9.56 -9.69
N ALA A 70 11.65 -9.89 -9.97
CA ALA A 70 10.52 -9.12 -9.48
C ALA A 70 10.42 -9.20 -7.95
N SER A 71 10.63 -10.38 -7.37
CA SER A 71 10.66 -10.56 -5.91
C SER A 71 11.80 -9.79 -5.25
N ASP A 72 13.02 -9.83 -5.83
CA ASP A 72 14.17 -9.08 -5.33
C ASP A 72 13.91 -7.56 -5.33
N ALA A 73 13.18 -7.07 -6.34
CA ALA A 73 12.74 -5.67 -6.39
C ALA A 73 11.71 -5.34 -5.28
N VAL A 74 10.80 -6.26 -4.95
CA VAL A 74 9.89 -6.11 -3.78
C VAL A 74 10.69 -6.04 -2.47
N ASP A 75 11.64 -6.96 -2.28
CA ASP A 75 12.48 -6.99 -1.07
C ASP A 75 13.37 -5.73 -0.96
N SER A 76 13.76 -5.15 -2.10
CA SER A 76 14.47 -3.87 -2.18
C SER A 76 13.56 -2.65 -2.08
N LYS A 77 12.25 -2.83 -1.93
CA LYS A 77 11.20 -1.80 -1.91
C LYS A 77 11.12 -0.96 -3.19
N GLU A 78 11.64 -1.48 -4.31
CA GLU A 78 11.53 -0.90 -5.64
C GLU A 78 10.19 -1.32 -6.27
N TYR A 79 9.07 -0.92 -5.66
CA TYR A 79 7.75 -1.45 -6.01
C TYR A 79 7.32 -1.18 -7.46
N ASP A 80 7.60 0.01 -7.99
CA ASP A 80 7.27 0.33 -9.39
C ASP A 80 8.00 -0.62 -10.36
N LYS A 81 9.30 -0.83 -10.12
CA LYS A 81 10.11 -1.77 -10.88
C LYS A 81 9.63 -3.21 -10.71
N ALA A 82 9.24 -3.61 -9.50
CA ALA A 82 8.68 -4.94 -9.26
C ALA A 82 7.37 -5.16 -10.04
N ILE A 83 6.49 -4.14 -10.08
CA ILE A 83 5.25 -4.18 -10.86
C ILE A 83 5.56 -4.32 -12.35
N GLU A 84 6.49 -3.52 -12.88
CA GLU A 84 6.92 -3.61 -14.28
C GLU A 84 7.47 -5.01 -14.62
N LEU A 85 8.33 -5.56 -13.75
CA LEU A 85 8.91 -6.89 -13.94
C LEU A 85 7.84 -7.99 -13.91
N TYR A 86 6.87 -7.94 -12.99
CA TYR A 86 5.77 -8.91 -12.97
C TYR A 86 4.86 -8.78 -14.20
N LYS A 87 4.51 -7.54 -14.61
CA LYS A 87 3.68 -7.32 -15.81
C LYS A 87 4.38 -7.81 -17.08
N ALA A 88 5.68 -7.55 -17.21
CA ALA A 88 6.48 -8.09 -18.30
C ALA A 88 6.52 -9.63 -18.27
N ALA A 89 6.72 -10.24 -17.09
CA ALA A 89 6.70 -11.69 -16.95
C ALA A 89 5.36 -12.32 -17.35
N ILE A 90 4.24 -11.68 -16.99
CA ILE A 90 2.88 -12.13 -17.37
C ILE A 90 2.67 -12.03 -18.88
N ALA A 91 3.16 -10.95 -19.51
CA ALA A 91 3.03 -10.74 -20.95
C ALA A 91 3.90 -11.70 -21.78
N ASP A 92 5.16 -11.88 -21.40
CA ASP A 92 6.12 -12.72 -22.12
C ASP A 92 5.87 -14.22 -21.85
N TYR A 93 5.39 -14.56 -20.64
CA TYR A 93 5.14 -15.91 -20.18
C TYR A 93 3.74 -15.98 -19.57
N PRO A 94 2.68 -16.09 -20.39
CA PRO A 94 1.30 -16.25 -19.92
C PRO A 94 1.10 -17.64 -19.32
N SER A 95 1.79 -17.91 -18.21
CA SER A 95 1.64 -19.10 -17.39
C SER A 95 0.64 -18.79 -16.27
N GLU A 96 -0.27 -19.73 -16.02
CA GLU A 96 -1.19 -19.61 -14.90
C GLU A 96 -0.42 -19.44 -13.57
N GLY A 97 -0.83 -18.45 -12.78
CA GLY A 97 -0.35 -18.25 -11.41
C GLY A 97 0.79 -17.24 -11.20
N ILE A 98 1.36 -16.61 -12.24
CA ILE A 98 2.32 -15.49 -12.02
C ILE A 98 1.61 -14.32 -11.32
N GLU A 99 0.45 -13.94 -11.83
CA GLU A 99 -0.35 -12.85 -11.29
C GLU A 99 -0.77 -13.12 -9.83
N GLU A 100 -1.33 -14.31 -9.55
CA GLU A 100 -1.73 -14.69 -8.19
C GLU A 100 -0.52 -14.70 -7.22
N GLN A 101 0.64 -15.15 -7.69
CA GLN A 101 1.86 -15.14 -6.90
C GLN A 101 2.35 -13.71 -6.60
N ALA A 102 2.35 -12.83 -7.60
CA ALA A 102 2.67 -11.42 -7.42
C ALA A 102 1.72 -10.78 -6.38
N GLY A 103 0.42 -11.02 -6.54
CA GLY A 103 -0.60 -10.59 -5.59
C GLY A 103 -0.32 -11.06 -4.16
N LYS A 104 0.03 -12.34 -3.96
CA LYS A 104 0.41 -12.89 -2.64
C LYS A 104 1.69 -12.27 -2.06
N ILE A 105 2.68 -11.97 -2.89
CA ILE A 105 3.95 -11.37 -2.44
C ILE A 105 3.70 -9.96 -1.91
N PHE A 106 3.03 -9.10 -2.69
CA PHE A 106 2.67 -7.75 -2.23
C PHE A 106 1.73 -7.78 -1.02
N TYR A 107 0.80 -8.73 -0.98
CA TYR A 107 -0.04 -8.94 0.21
C TYR A 107 0.81 -9.23 1.45
N ASN A 108 1.77 -10.15 1.35
CA ASN A 108 2.64 -10.51 2.48
C ASN A 108 3.53 -9.33 2.91
N GLU A 109 4.04 -8.55 1.96
CA GLU A 109 4.81 -7.33 2.27
C GLU A 109 3.94 -6.27 2.97
N GLY A 110 2.67 -6.14 2.54
CA GLY A 110 1.67 -5.34 3.24
C GLY A 110 1.45 -5.82 4.68
N ILE A 111 1.39 -7.14 4.91
CA ILE A 111 1.26 -7.70 6.26
C ILE A 111 2.51 -7.43 7.11
N LYS A 112 3.72 -7.51 6.55
CA LYS A 112 4.96 -7.14 7.26
C LYS A 112 4.91 -5.67 7.67
N SER A 113 4.61 -4.77 6.73
CA SER A 113 4.48 -3.33 6.97
C SER A 113 3.40 -3.00 8.02
N TYR A 114 2.26 -3.69 7.96
CA TYR A 114 1.19 -3.53 8.95
C TYR A 114 1.63 -3.92 10.36
N LYS A 115 2.41 -4.99 10.50
CA LYS A 115 2.95 -5.45 11.78
C LYS A 115 4.05 -4.53 12.32
N SER A 116 4.78 -3.84 11.45
CA SER A 116 5.73 -2.79 11.85
C SER A 116 5.08 -1.41 12.04
N GLU A 117 3.75 -1.34 12.01
CA GLU A 117 2.95 -0.11 12.15
C GLU A 117 3.20 0.95 11.06
N ASP A 118 3.85 0.57 9.97
CA ASP A 118 3.95 1.41 8.77
C ASP A 118 2.68 1.23 7.93
N PHE A 119 1.59 1.82 8.43
CA PHE A 119 0.26 1.64 7.85
C PHE A 119 0.11 2.25 6.46
N VAL A 120 0.91 3.27 6.11
CA VAL A 120 0.92 3.85 4.77
C VAL A 120 1.59 2.89 3.79
N ALA A 121 2.78 2.37 4.12
CA ALA A 121 3.43 1.37 3.29
C ALA A 121 2.57 0.10 3.16
N ALA A 122 1.93 -0.32 4.25
CA ALA A 122 1.00 -1.46 4.24
C ALA A 122 -0.15 -1.23 3.24
N ALA A 123 -0.84 -0.08 3.33
CA ALA A 123 -1.92 0.25 2.42
C ALA A 123 -1.47 0.28 0.96
N ASN A 124 -0.28 0.82 0.66
CA ASN A 124 0.26 0.83 -0.69
C ASN A 124 0.51 -0.59 -1.22
N CYS A 125 1.12 -1.47 -0.42
CA CYS A 125 1.35 -2.85 -0.81
C CYS A 125 0.04 -3.61 -1.04
N PHE A 126 -0.97 -3.41 -0.19
CA PHE A 126 -2.29 -4.01 -0.41
C PHE A 126 -3.00 -3.44 -1.64
N ALA A 127 -2.83 -2.16 -1.95
CA ALA A 127 -3.37 -1.56 -3.17
C ALA A 127 -2.74 -2.18 -4.43
N ILE A 128 -1.41 -2.40 -4.44
CA ILE A 128 -0.73 -3.10 -5.54
C ILE A 128 -1.25 -4.53 -5.67
N SER A 129 -1.29 -5.27 -4.55
CA SER A 129 -1.80 -6.65 -4.50
C SER A 129 -3.23 -6.77 -5.06
N GLN A 130 -4.11 -5.83 -4.70
CA GLN A 130 -5.50 -5.80 -5.17
C GLN A 130 -5.62 -5.34 -6.62
N ASN A 131 -5.11 -4.15 -6.95
CA ASN A 131 -5.45 -3.44 -8.17
C ASN A 131 -4.58 -3.87 -9.37
N ASP A 132 -3.32 -4.21 -9.14
CA ASP A 132 -2.39 -4.59 -10.20
C ASP A 132 -2.36 -6.11 -10.45
N PHE A 133 -2.76 -6.91 -9.45
CA PHE A 133 -2.65 -8.37 -9.48
C PHE A 133 -3.92 -9.10 -9.01
N ASN A 134 -5.05 -8.40 -8.95
CA ASN A 134 -6.39 -8.96 -8.72
C ASN A 134 -6.51 -9.88 -7.48
N TYR A 135 -5.78 -9.55 -6.40
CA TYR A 135 -5.81 -10.34 -5.17
C TYR A 135 -6.80 -9.76 -4.16
N ASP A 136 -8.09 -10.07 -4.34
CA ASP A 136 -9.22 -9.48 -3.59
C ASP A 136 -9.10 -9.54 -2.06
N LYS A 137 -8.38 -10.54 -1.52
CA LYS A 137 -8.14 -10.66 -0.07
C LYS A 137 -7.42 -9.44 0.52
N ALA A 138 -6.72 -8.65 -0.31
CA ALA A 138 -6.02 -7.44 0.09
C ALA A 138 -6.96 -6.28 0.43
N GLU A 139 -8.18 -6.22 -0.11
CA GLU A 139 -9.10 -5.08 0.04
C GLU A 139 -9.35 -4.73 1.51
N LYS A 140 -9.73 -5.73 2.31
CA LYS A 140 -10.02 -5.54 3.74
C LYS A 140 -8.81 -5.00 4.51
N TYR A 141 -7.61 -5.48 4.17
CA TYR A 141 -6.38 -5.05 4.83
C TYR A 141 -5.92 -3.67 4.35
N LYS A 142 -6.16 -3.32 3.08
CA LYS A 142 -5.95 -1.97 2.55
C LYS A 142 -6.75 -0.95 3.34
N SER A 143 -8.08 -1.11 3.43
CA SER A 143 -8.94 -0.17 4.16
C SER A 143 -8.64 -0.12 5.66
N ALA A 144 -8.34 -1.27 6.28
CA ALA A 144 -7.91 -1.30 7.68
C ALA A 144 -6.59 -0.53 7.91
N SER A 145 -5.63 -0.65 7.00
CA SER A 145 -4.36 0.06 7.05
C SER A 145 -4.57 1.57 6.86
N LEU A 146 -5.42 1.99 5.92
CA LEU A 146 -5.74 3.40 5.70
C LEU A 146 -6.42 4.05 6.90
N LYS A 147 -7.32 3.32 7.58
CA LYS A 147 -7.93 3.80 8.82
C LYS A 147 -6.88 4.03 9.91
N LYS A 148 -5.98 3.06 10.13
CA LYS A 148 -4.90 3.20 11.13
C LYS A 148 -3.89 4.28 10.77
N ALA A 149 -3.58 4.43 9.48
CA ALA A 149 -2.73 5.52 8.99
C ALA A 149 -3.36 6.88 9.30
N ALA A 150 -4.67 7.05 9.08
CA ALA A 150 -5.38 8.27 9.43
C ALA A 150 -5.35 8.55 10.94
N GLU A 151 -5.58 7.54 11.77
CA GLU A 151 -5.49 7.65 13.24
C GLU A 151 -4.09 8.10 13.68
N ALA A 152 -3.03 7.52 13.13
CA ALA A 152 -1.64 7.89 13.42
C ALA A 152 -1.32 9.32 12.97
N LEU A 153 -1.71 9.71 11.74
CA LEU A 153 -1.49 11.06 11.22
C LEU A 153 -2.22 12.12 12.07
N VAL A 154 -3.46 11.85 12.46
CA VAL A 154 -4.22 12.76 13.33
C VAL A 154 -3.60 12.85 14.72
N ALA A 155 -3.08 11.75 15.28
CA ALA A 155 -2.37 11.77 16.56
C ALA A 155 -1.09 12.62 16.51
N GLU A 156 -0.42 12.69 15.35
CA GLU A 156 0.68 13.61 15.07
C GLU A 156 0.22 15.06 14.79
N GLY A 157 -1.09 15.32 14.81
CA GLY A 157 -1.69 16.62 14.56
C GLY A 157 -1.82 16.99 13.08
N LYS A 158 -1.52 16.07 12.15
CA LYS A 158 -1.57 16.32 10.70
C LYS A 158 -3.00 16.37 10.19
N SER A 159 -3.29 17.39 9.39
CA SER A 159 -4.56 17.60 8.68
C SER A 159 -4.37 17.62 7.16
N SER A 160 -3.34 16.96 6.65
CA SER A 160 -3.11 16.77 5.22
C SER A 160 -2.31 15.49 4.98
N VAL A 161 -2.29 15.05 3.72
CA VAL A 161 -1.44 13.93 3.25
C VAL A 161 -0.21 14.44 2.48
N GLU A 162 0.07 15.74 2.55
CA GLU A 162 1.24 16.31 1.90
C GLU A 162 2.53 15.80 2.56
N GLY A 163 3.49 15.34 1.76
CA GLY A 163 4.71 14.69 2.26
C GLY A 163 4.50 13.28 2.80
N VAL A 164 3.28 12.73 2.77
CA VAL A 164 3.02 11.32 3.07
C VAL A 164 3.25 10.50 1.80
N ALA A 165 4.06 9.46 1.89
CA ALA A 165 4.35 8.54 0.78
C ALA A 165 3.17 7.58 0.50
N VAL A 166 1.95 8.11 0.34
CA VAL A 166 0.75 7.36 -0.01
C VAL A 166 0.61 7.29 -1.53
N SER A 167 0.18 6.14 -2.07
CA SER A 167 -0.09 6.01 -3.50
C SER A 167 -1.31 6.81 -3.92
N GLU A 168 -1.39 7.19 -5.20
CA GLU A 168 -2.52 7.97 -5.72
C GLU A 168 -3.85 7.23 -5.54
N ALA A 169 -3.86 5.91 -5.72
CA ALA A 169 -5.04 5.06 -5.53
C ALA A 169 -5.60 5.11 -4.09
N ASN A 170 -4.76 5.41 -3.11
CA ASN A 170 -5.11 5.41 -1.68
C ASN A 170 -5.35 6.82 -1.12
N LYS A 171 -4.95 7.87 -1.85
CA LYS A 171 -4.90 9.24 -1.35
C LYS A 171 -6.27 9.77 -0.92
N ALA A 172 -7.30 9.55 -1.75
CA ALA A 172 -8.66 10.00 -1.46
C ALA A 172 -9.25 9.31 -0.22
N GLU A 173 -9.13 7.99 -0.13
CA GLU A 173 -9.63 7.22 1.02
C GLU A 173 -8.87 7.57 2.31
N LEU A 174 -7.56 7.85 2.23
CA LEU A 174 -6.80 8.33 3.39
C LEU A 174 -7.31 9.70 3.87
N VAL A 175 -7.50 10.66 2.98
CA VAL A 175 -8.05 11.99 3.31
C VAL A 175 -9.44 11.87 3.94
N GLU A 176 -10.31 11.03 3.37
CA GLU A 176 -11.64 10.75 3.92
C GLU A 176 -11.54 10.17 5.34
N ASN A 177 -10.62 9.24 5.58
CA ASN A 177 -10.42 8.67 6.91
C ASN A 177 -9.87 9.69 7.91
N ILE A 178 -8.98 10.60 7.52
CA ILE A 178 -8.52 11.71 8.38
C ILE A 178 -9.70 12.60 8.77
N ALA A 179 -10.56 12.96 7.83
CA ALA A 179 -11.78 13.74 8.09
C ALA A 179 -12.69 13.02 9.11
N LYS A 180 -12.89 11.70 8.94
CA LYS A 180 -13.69 10.88 9.87
C LYS A 180 -13.09 10.83 11.28
N VAL A 181 -11.77 10.70 11.42
CA VAL A 181 -11.10 10.69 12.73
C VAL A 181 -11.28 12.03 13.43
N TYR A 182 -11.06 13.15 12.73
CA TYR A 182 -11.32 14.48 13.30
C TYR A 182 -12.78 14.70 13.67
N PHE A 183 -13.72 14.27 12.82
CA PHE A 183 -15.13 14.33 13.14
C PHE A 183 -15.45 13.53 14.42
N SER A 184 -14.92 12.31 14.55
CA SER A 184 -15.11 11.48 15.75
C SER A 184 -14.60 12.19 17.01
N GLN A 185 -13.37 12.74 16.99
CA GLN A 185 -12.82 13.47 18.13
C GLN A 185 -13.66 14.68 18.53
N GLY A 186 -14.14 15.44 17.53
CA GLY A 186 -15.03 16.57 17.78
C GLY A 186 -16.39 16.13 18.32
N TYR A 187 -16.95 15.05 17.79
CA TYR A 187 -18.23 14.50 18.23
C TYR A 187 -18.16 13.97 19.66
N ASP A 188 -17.07 13.29 20.03
CA ASP A 188 -16.86 12.79 21.39
C ASP A 188 -16.86 13.94 22.41
N LYS A 189 -16.20 15.07 22.07
CA LYS A 189 -16.20 16.29 22.90
C LYS A 189 -17.56 16.97 22.98
N TYR A 190 -18.32 16.97 21.89
CA TYR A 190 -19.70 17.42 21.91
C TYR A 190 -20.56 16.55 22.82
N GLN A 191 -20.45 15.22 22.73
CA GLN A 191 -21.21 14.29 23.58
C GLN A 191 -20.84 14.45 25.06
N GLU A 192 -19.56 14.62 25.37
CA GLU A 192 -19.06 14.93 26.72
C GLU A 192 -19.77 16.18 27.29
N GLY A 193 -19.75 17.29 26.55
CA GLY A 193 -20.37 18.54 27.01
C GLY A 193 -21.89 18.44 27.18
N ALA A 194 -22.57 17.80 26.22
CA ALA A 194 -24.02 17.59 26.28
C ALA A 194 -24.42 16.70 27.47
N ALA A 195 -23.65 15.63 27.74
CA ALA A 195 -23.91 14.75 28.87
C ALA A 195 -23.73 15.46 30.21
N THR A 196 -22.68 16.29 30.36
CA THR A 196 -22.44 17.07 31.59
C THR A 196 -23.61 18.01 31.89
N ILE A 197 -24.06 18.79 30.90
CA ILE A 197 -25.17 19.75 31.08
C ILE A 197 -26.48 19.00 31.35
N LYS A 198 -26.72 17.90 30.63
CA LYS A 198 -27.91 17.07 30.83
C LYS A 198 -27.99 16.54 32.26
N SER A 199 -26.90 15.97 32.78
CA SER A 199 -26.86 15.45 34.15
C SER A 199 -27.15 16.55 35.19
N ALA A 200 -26.56 17.73 35.04
CA ALA A 200 -26.84 18.85 35.94
C ALA A 200 -28.31 19.32 35.85
N THR A 201 -28.88 19.31 34.65
CA THR A 201 -30.31 19.65 34.43
C THR A 201 -31.24 18.62 35.07
N GLU A 202 -30.88 17.34 35.03
CA GLU A 202 -31.64 16.28 35.71
C GLU A 202 -31.64 16.47 37.23
N SER A 203 -30.51 16.86 37.83
CA SER A 203 -30.41 17.21 39.27
C SER A 203 -31.24 18.45 39.64
N VAL A 204 -31.38 19.42 38.73
CA VAL A 204 -32.31 20.55 38.93
C VAL A 204 -33.76 20.07 38.89
N ASN A 205 -34.11 19.24 37.91
CA ASN A 205 -35.48 18.74 37.73
C ASN A 205 -35.94 17.83 38.88
N SER A 206 -35.01 17.10 39.53
CA SER A 206 -35.30 16.31 40.73
C SER A 206 -35.41 17.16 42.01
N GLY A 207 -35.08 18.45 41.94
CA GLY A 207 -35.01 19.34 43.10
C GLY A 207 -33.80 19.08 44.00
N SER A 208 -32.80 18.33 43.53
CA SER A 208 -31.58 18.03 44.28
C SER A 208 -30.64 19.24 44.35
N ILE A 209 -30.63 20.07 43.30
CA ILE A 209 -29.95 21.37 43.23
C ILE A 209 -30.86 22.39 42.52
N THR A 210 -30.46 23.66 42.51
CA THR A 210 -31.08 24.73 41.71
C THR A 210 -30.13 25.27 40.66
N THR A 211 -30.64 26.05 39.70
CA THR A 211 -29.81 26.72 38.69
C THR A 211 -28.92 27.83 39.26
N LEU A 212 -29.14 28.23 40.52
CA LEU A 212 -28.32 29.22 41.22
C LEU A 212 -27.14 28.59 41.94
N ASP A 213 -27.16 27.27 42.13
CA ASP A 213 -26.11 26.56 42.87
C ASP A 213 -24.82 26.50 42.06
N ASP A 214 -23.69 26.57 42.76
CA ASP A 214 -22.37 26.54 42.12
C ASP A 214 -22.13 25.22 41.38
N GLU A 215 -22.72 24.12 41.85
CA GLU A 215 -22.65 22.81 41.18
C GLU A 215 -23.23 22.87 39.75
N TYR A 216 -24.43 23.45 39.58
CA TYR A 216 -25.05 23.61 38.26
C TYR A 216 -24.23 24.54 37.37
N LYS A 217 -23.80 25.70 37.90
CA LYS A 217 -23.00 26.67 37.14
C LYS A 217 -21.67 26.08 36.67
N ASN A 218 -20.99 25.32 37.54
CA ASN A 218 -19.74 24.64 37.22
C ASN A 218 -19.93 23.56 36.15
N ALA A 219 -21.01 22.78 36.23
CA ALA A 219 -21.33 21.77 35.21
C ALA A 219 -21.65 22.41 33.85
N VAL A 220 -22.40 23.52 33.82
CA VAL A 220 -22.65 24.28 32.59
C VAL A 220 -21.35 24.83 32.01
N ALA A 221 -20.51 25.43 32.83
CA ALA A 221 -19.20 25.94 32.40
C ALA A 221 -18.30 24.82 31.85
N ALA A 222 -18.29 23.66 32.51
CA ALA A 222 -17.55 22.48 32.04
C ALA A 222 -18.09 21.96 30.70
N GLY A 223 -19.41 21.88 30.54
CA GLY A 223 -20.03 21.47 29.28
C GLY A 223 -19.70 22.40 28.13
N LYS A 224 -19.76 23.73 28.37
CA LYS A 224 -19.32 24.75 27.39
C LYS A 224 -17.86 24.59 27.00
N LYS A 225 -16.97 24.36 27.96
CA LYS A 225 -15.55 24.09 27.70
C LYS A 225 -15.34 22.86 26.81
N SER A 226 -16.16 21.82 26.94
CA SER A 226 -16.11 20.65 26.05
C SER A 226 -16.60 20.99 24.63
N PHE A 227 -17.61 21.85 24.47
CA PHE A 227 -18.01 22.36 23.16
C PHE A 227 -16.91 23.21 22.50
N GLU A 228 -16.21 24.06 23.27
CA GLU A 228 -15.04 24.80 22.78
C GLU A 228 -13.93 23.86 22.28
N GLN A 229 -13.69 22.75 22.98
CA GLN A 229 -12.72 21.72 22.56
C GLN A 229 -13.17 20.95 21.31
N ALA A 230 -14.48 20.78 21.09
CA ALA A 230 -15.02 20.09 19.92
C ALA A 230 -14.80 20.88 18.61
N ILE A 231 -14.98 22.21 18.67
CA ILE A 231 -14.92 23.11 17.51
C ILE A 231 -13.66 22.93 16.64
N PRO A 232 -12.41 22.94 17.16
CA PRO A 232 -11.23 22.81 16.32
C PRO A 232 -11.17 21.49 15.55
N PHE A 233 -11.63 20.38 16.14
CA PHE A 233 -11.68 19.09 15.45
C PHE A 233 -12.75 19.08 14.35
N LEU A 234 -13.93 19.62 14.62
CA LEU A 234 -15.01 19.71 13.64
C LEU A 234 -14.64 20.62 12.46
N LYS A 235 -13.89 21.71 12.71
CA LYS A 235 -13.35 22.57 11.65
C LYS A 235 -12.35 21.83 10.78
N LYS A 236 -11.39 21.10 11.37
CA LYS A 236 -10.45 20.26 10.60
C LYS A 236 -11.17 19.18 9.78
N ALA A 237 -12.22 18.57 10.33
CA ALA A 237 -13.04 17.62 9.58
C ALA A 237 -13.69 18.29 8.35
N LEU A 238 -14.20 19.52 8.49
CA LEU A 238 -14.83 20.29 7.41
C LEU A 238 -13.83 20.90 6.41
N GLU A 239 -12.59 21.13 6.82
CA GLU A 239 -11.51 21.50 5.88
C GLU A 239 -11.23 20.36 4.89
N LEU A 240 -11.32 19.11 5.36
CA LEU A 240 -11.06 17.91 4.56
C LEU A 240 -12.29 17.37 3.84
N ASP A 241 -13.46 17.48 4.45
CA ASP A 241 -14.76 17.13 3.88
C ASP A 241 -15.76 18.29 4.07
N PRO A 242 -15.73 19.30 3.19
CA PRO A 242 -16.61 20.47 3.30
C PRO A 242 -18.10 20.14 3.16
N ASN A 243 -18.46 18.94 2.71
CA ASN A 243 -19.84 18.52 2.50
C ASN A 243 -20.39 17.66 3.63
N ASN A 244 -19.61 17.41 4.68
CA ASN A 244 -20.03 16.63 5.83
C ASN A 244 -21.21 17.29 6.59
N ALA A 245 -22.44 16.88 6.30
CA ALA A 245 -23.63 17.45 6.90
C ALA A 245 -23.68 17.27 8.43
N ASN A 246 -23.16 16.16 8.93
CA ASN A 246 -23.11 15.87 10.37
C ASN A 246 -22.12 16.79 11.08
N ALA A 247 -20.92 16.97 10.53
CA ALA A 247 -19.92 17.88 11.11
C ALA A 247 -20.43 19.32 11.15
N LYS A 248 -21.10 19.81 10.09
CA LYS A 248 -21.76 21.14 10.08
C LYS A 248 -22.80 21.27 11.20
N LYS A 249 -23.66 20.26 11.35
CA LYS A 249 -24.71 20.25 12.37
C LYS A 249 -24.13 20.28 13.79
N VAL A 250 -23.13 19.44 14.05
CA VAL A 250 -22.49 19.36 15.38
C VAL A 250 -21.72 20.64 15.67
N LEU A 251 -21.02 21.21 14.68
CA LEU A 251 -20.33 22.48 14.83
C LEU A 251 -21.31 23.61 15.19
N ALA A 252 -22.40 23.75 14.44
CA ALA A 252 -23.43 24.75 14.73
C ALA A 252 -24.05 24.56 16.13
N ALA A 253 -24.27 23.31 16.56
CA ALA A 253 -24.78 23.01 17.90
C ALA A 253 -23.78 23.42 19.01
N CYS A 254 -22.49 23.15 18.81
CA CYS A 254 -21.44 23.63 19.71
C CYS A 254 -21.46 25.18 19.78
N GLU A 255 -21.46 25.86 18.64
CA GLU A 255 -21.44 27.33 18.56
C GLU A 255 -22.67 27.98 19.20
N GLN A 256 -23.86 27.37 19.05
CA GLN A 256 -25.09 27.86 19.69
C GLN A 256 -25.11 27.66 21.21
N SER A 257 -24.27 26.75 21.74
CA SER A 257 -24.26 26.39 23.16
C SER A 257 -23.26 27.19 24.00
N LEU A 258 -22.45 28.04 23.38
CA LEU A 258 -21.47 28.91 24.03
C LEU A 258 -22.06 30.27 24.37
#